data_AF-H0EVZ8-F1
#
_entry.id   AF-H0EVZ8-F1
#
_cell.length_a   1.000
_cell.length_b   1.000
_cell.length_c   1.000
_cell.angle_alpha   90.00
_cell.angle_beta   90.00
_cell.angle_gamma   90.00
#
_symmetry.space_group_name_H-M   'P 1'
#
loop_
_entity.id
_entity.type
_entity.pdbx_description
1 polymer ?
#
loop_
_entity_poly.entity_id
_entity_poly.type
_entity_poly.pdbx_seq_one_letter_code
_entity_poly.pdbx_strand_id
1 'polypeptide(L)'
;MGQSNPKITTQWADGPFKLLESPRHARRAPFIPAELRPDFIKFMQTWTVTIHHHHMGEEEKHFPWLEEDIGIPGYMQASVDQHHEFEPGLKAFEAHVVAVKEGTEEYDGQKVRDLIDGFAIILTKHLAEEIEALVGLEKFDAIDWVAYNKRVSADAMANTDTISRLNPRFMECSTGRNDERFREYQRPGTETF
;
A
#
# COMPACT_ATOMS: atom_id res chain seq x y z
N MET A 1 20.20 21.31 -13.35
CA MET A 1 21.09 20.13 -13.22
C MET A 1 20.20 18.98 -12.79
N GLY A 2 19.95 18.02 -13.68
CA GLY A 2 19.00 16.94 -13.45
C GLY A 2 19.56 15.94 -12.43
N GLN A 3 18.85 15.73 -11.32
CA GLN A 3 19.15 14.66 -10.40
C GLN A 3 18.74 13.34 -11.06
N SER A 4 19.74 12.50 -11.37
CA SER A 4 19.53 11.13 -11.80
C SER A 4 19.02 10.33 -10.61
N ASN A 5 17.87 9.66 -10.76
CA ASN A 5 17.41 8.67 -9.79
C ASN A 5 18.51 7.62 -9.54
N PRO A 6 18.74 7.22 -8.28
CA PRO A 6 19.69 6.16 -7.98
C PRO A 6 19.25 4.88 -8.70
N LYS A 7 20.17 4.29 -9.48
CA LYS A 7 19.95 2.98 -10.09
C LYS A 7 19.93 1.95 -8.96
N ILE A 8 18.74 1.48 -8.63
CA ILE A 8 18.53 0.32 -7.79
C ILE A 8 19.20 -0.87 -8.49
N THR A 9 20.24 -1.45 -7.88
CA THR A 9 21.02 -2.56 -8.46
C THR A 9 20.58 -3.95 -8.00
N THR A 10 19.61 -4.02 -7.09
CA THR A 10 19.09 -5.27 -6.51
C THR A 10 17.67 -5.49 -7.02
N GLN A 11 17.35 -6.67 -7.57
CA GLN A 11 15.99 -6.98 -7.99
C GLN A 11 15.12 -7.19 -6.75
N TRP A 12 13.87 -6.73 -6.71
CA TRP A 12 12.96 -7.04 -5.58
C TRP A 12 12.76 -8.55 -5.35
N ALA A 13 12.98 -9.34 -6.41
CA ALA A 13 13.00 -10.80 -6.37
C ALA A 13 14.18 -11.39 -5.57
N ASP A 14 15.21 -10.59 -5.28
CA ASP A 14 16.36 -10.95 -4.44
C ASP A 14 16.15 -10.59 -2.96
N GLY A 15 14.92 -10.25 -2.57
CA GLY A 15 14.54 -9.95 -1.19
C GLY A 15 14.79 -11.11 -0.21
N PRO A 16 14.60 -10.89 1.11
CA PRO A 16 14.95 -11.88 2.14
C PRO A 16 14.09 -13.16 2.07
N PHE A 17 12.97 -13.13 1.33
CA PHE A 17 12.09 -14.26 1.14
C PHE A 17 12.43 -14.98 -0.17
N LYS A 18 12.75 -16.28 -0.09
CA LYS A 18 12.91 -17.12 -1.28
C LYS A 18 11.58 -17.15 -2.04
N LEU A 19 11.61 -16.73 -3.30
CA LEU A 19 10.47 -16.93 -4.20
C LEU A 19 10.14 -18.43 -4.24
N LEU A 20 8.84 -18.75 -4.13
CA LEU A 20 8.34 -20.10 -4.37
C LEU A 20 8.45 -20.40 -5.87
N GLU A 21 9.62 -20.84 -6.29
CA GLU A 21 9.84 -21.28 -7.65
C GLU A 21 9.31 -22.71 -7.83
N SER A 22 8.24 -22.86 -8.62
CA SER A 22 7.91 -24.19 -9.13
C SER A 22 8.85 -24.53 -10.29
N PRO A 23 9.24 -25.81 -10.49
CA PRO A 23 10.22 -26.23 -11.51
C PRO A 23 9.92 -25.79 -12.96
N ARG A 24 8.70 -25.27 -13.22
CA ARG A 24 8.26 -24.76 -14.52
C ARG A 24 8.51 -23.26 -14.75
N HIS A 25 8.94 -22.49 -13.74
CA HIS A 25 8.87 -21.01 -13.78
C HIS A 25 10.20 -20.25 -13.93
N ALA A 26 11.36 -20.91 -13.84
CA ALA A 26 12.66 -20.23 -13.91
C ALA A 26 12.99 -19.55 -15.27
N ARG A 27 12.09 -19.56 -16.27
CA ARG A 27 12.29 -18.95 -17.60
C ARG A 27 11.06 -18.28 -18.25
N ARG A 28 10.04 -17.86 -17.48
CA ARG A 28 8.79 -17.31 -18.07
C ARG A 28 8.24 -16.01 -17.47
N ALA A 29 8.91 -15.38 -16.50
CA ALA A 29 8.41 -14.18 -15.83
C ALA A 29 7.96 -13.02 -16.76
N PRO A 30 8.55 -12.75 -17.94
CA PRO A 30 8.05 -11.67 -18.80
C PRO A 30 6.86 -12.05 -19.70
N PHE A 31 6.38 -13.29 -19.68
CA PHE A 31 5.37 -13.77 -20.62
C PHE A 31 4.13 -14.31 -19.91
N ILE A 32 3.18 -13.42 -19.64
CA ILE A 32 1.78 -13.79 -19.43
C ILE A 32 1.16 -14.08 -20.82
N PRO A 33 0.72 -15.33 -21.11
CA PRO A 33 0.04 -15.66 -22.35
C PRO A 33 -1.12 -14.71 -22.62
N ALA A 34 -1.36 -14.36 -23.89
CA ALA A 34 -2.36 -13.34 -24.25
C ALA A 34 -3.76 -13.68 -23.70
N GLU A 35 -4.10 -14.96 -23.69
CA GLU A 35 -5.34 -15.51 -23.15
C GLU A 35 -5.49 -15.36 -21.63
N LEU A 36 -4.38 -15.22 -20.87
CA LEU A 36 -4.38 -15.05 -19.41
C LEU A 36 -4.24 -13.58 -18.98
N ARG A 37 -3.96 -12.66 -19.91
CA ARG A 37 -3.80 -11.23 -19.58
C ARG A 37 -5.02 -10.62 -18.91
N PRO A 38 -6.27 -10.90 -19.33
CA PRO A 38 -7.45 -10.34 -18.66
C PRO A 38 -7.51 -10.69 -17.16
N ASP A 39 -7.25 -11.95 -16.82
CA ASP A 39 -7.22 -12.43 -15.43
C ASP A 39 -6.08 -11.78 -14.66
N PHE A 40 -4.89 -11.66 -15.28
CA PHE A 40 -3.74 -11.02 -14.65
C PHE A 40 -3.96 -9.51 -14.40
N ILE A 41 -4.58 -8.79 -15.34
CA ILE A 41 -4.96 -7.38 -15.16
C ILE A 41 -5.95 -7.24 -14.01
N LYS A 42 -6.94 -8.13 -13.92
CA LYS A 42 -7.91 -8.15 -12.83
C LYS A 42 -7.23 -8.42 -11.48
N PHE A 43 -6.27 -9.34 -11.45
CA PHE A 43 -5.45 -9.60 -10.27
C PHE A 43 -4.67 -8.35 -9.84
N MET A 44 -3.93 -7.70 -10.75
CA MET A 44 -3.17 -6.48 -10.45
C MET A 44 -4.07 -5.38 -9.89
N GLN A 45 -5.25 -5.16 -10.50
CA GLN A 45 -6.20 -4.16 -10.01
C GLN A 45 -6.76 -4.51 -8.63
N THR A 46 -7.05 -5.79 -8.39
CA THR A 46 -7.60 -6.22 -7.10
C THR A 46 -6.54 -6.04 -6.01
N TRP A 47 -5.29 -6.37 -6.32
CA TRP A 47 -4.17 -6.17 -5.42
C TRP A 47 -3.95 -4.69 -5.07
N THR A 48 -3.96 -3.76 -6.05
CA THR A 48 -3.80 -2.32 -5.74
C THR A 48 -4.93 -1.81 -4.85
N VAL A 49 -6.18 -2.20 -5.13
CA VAL A 49 -7.33 -1.85 -4.30
C VAL A 49 -7.17 -2.37 -2.87
N THR A 50 -6.76 -3.63 -2.71
CA THR A 50 -6.55 -4.24 -1.39
C THR A 50 -5.48 -3.52 -0.60
N ILE A 51 -4.32 -3.20 -1.21
CA ILE A 51 -3.21 -2.54 -0.53
C ILE A 51 -3.59 -1.14 -0.06
N HIS A 52 -4.24 -0.33 -0.91
CA HIS A 52 -4.71 0.99 -0.48
C HIS A 52 -5.75 0.89 0.64
N HIS A 53 -6.67 -0.06 0.56
CA HIS A 53 -7.69 -0.22 1.61
C HIS A 53 -7.07 -0.63 2.95
N HIS A 54 -6.09 -1.54 2.91
CA HIS A 54 -5.33 -1.98 4.07
C HIS A 54 -4.62 -0.82 4.77
N HIS A 55 -3.75 -0.09 4.06
CA HIS A 55 -2.98 1.00 4.65
C HIS A 55 -3.87 2.19 5.09
N MET A 56 -4.96 2.47 4.37
CA MET A 56 -5.95 3.47 4.81
C MET A 56 -6.60 3.08 6.15
N GLY A 57 -6.97 1.80 6.33
CA GLY A 57 -7.53 1.31 7.59
C GLY A 57 -6.53 1.43 8.74
N GLU A 58 -5.26 1.15 8.47
CA GLU A 58 -4.18 1.26 9.44
C GLU A 58 -3.96 2.70 9.91
N GLU A 59 -3.79 3.63 8.97
CA GLU A 59 -3.54 5.04 9.27
C GLU A 59 -4.74 5.73 9.93
N GLU A 60 -5.97 5.48 9.44
CA GLU A 60 -7.16 6.16 9.97
C GLU A 60 -7.62 5.60 11.32
N LYS A 61 -7.34 4.33 11.60
CA LYS A 61 -7.97 3.61 12.72
C LYS A 61 -7.04 2.66 13.46
N HIS A 62 -6.43 1.69 12.79
CA HIS A 62 -5.83 0.55 13.50
C HIS A 62 -4.59 0.98 14.30
N PHE A 63 -3.71 1.80 13.72
CA PHE A 63 -2.58 2.38 14.45
C PHE A 63 -3.04 3.35 15.55
N PRO A 64 -3.95 4.32 15.31
CA PRO A 64 -4.50 5.14 16.39
C PRO A 64 -5.09 4.36 17.57
N TRP A 65 -5.78 3.24 17.33
CA TRP A 65 -6.32 2.40 18.40
C TRP A 65 -5.23 1.74 19.23
N LEU A 66 -4.15 1.25 18.60
CA LEU A 66 -3.00 0.70 19.33
C LEU A 66 -2.33 1.79 20.18
N GLU A 67 -2.12 2.97 19.59
CA GLU A 67 -1.49 4.11 20.25
C GLU A 67 -2.32 4.63 21.43
N GLU A 68 -3.64 4.63 21.32
CA GLU A 68 -4.58 4.93 22.41
C GLU A 68 -4.50 3.87 23.51
N ASP A 69 -4.54 2.59 23.17
CA ASP A 69 -4.49 1.48 24.14
C ASP A 69 -3.20 1.52 24.97
N ILE A 70 -2.05 1.86 24.37
CA ILE A 70 -0.75 1.97 25.08
C ILE A 70 -0.46 3.37 25.63
N GLY A 71 -1.26 4.39 25.27
CA GLY A 71 -1.06 5.78 25.67
C GLY A 71 0.18 6.46 25.09
N ILE A 72 0.68 6.01 23.93
CA ILE A 72 1.87 6.56 23.26
C ILE A 72 1.50 6.98 21.82
N PRO A 73 1.17 8.27 21.61
CA PRO A 73 0.91 8.80 20.28
C PRO A 73 2.13 8.70 19.36
N GLY A 74 1.90 8.35 18.10
CA GLY A 74 2.95 8.23 17.08
C GLY A 74 3.87 7.01 17.25
N TYR A 75 3.49 6.02 18.05
CA TYR A 75 4.26 4.77 18.17
C TYR A 75 4.42 4.07 16.82
N MET A 76 3.40 4.14 15.95
CA MET A 76 3.40 3.52 14.62
C MET A 76 3.81 4.49 13.50
N GLN A 77 4.30 5.69 13.82
CA GLN A 77 4.63 6.72 12.82
C GLN A 77 5.62 6.23 11.76
N ALA A 78 6.57 5.36 12.13
CA ALA A 78 7.52 4.80 11.18
C ALA A 78 6.83 3.96 10.09
N SER A 79 5.76 3.22 10.41
CA SER A 79 4.97 2.48 9.42
C SER A 79 4.24 3.46 8.48
N VAL A 80 3.65 4.52 9.04
CA VAL A 80 2.96 5.57 8.27
C VAL A 80 3.91 6.27 7.30
N ASP A 81 5.09 6.67 7.77
CA ASP A 81 6.10 7.33 6.93
C ASP A 81 6.50 6.43 5.75
N GLN A 82 6.58 5.11 5.97
CA GLN A 82 6.90 4.14 4.93
C GLN A 82 5.74 3.92 3.95
N HIS A 83 4.48 3.96 4.41
CA HIS A 83 3.33 3.99 3.50
C HIS A 83 3.48 5.12 2.49
N HIS A 84 3.75 6.33 2.98
CA HIS A 84 3.87 7.52 2.15
C HIS A 84 5.11 7.49 1.26
N GLU A 85 6.15 6.75 1.63
CA GLU A 85 7.36 6.57 0.82
C GLU A 85 7.10 5.72 -0.43
N PHE A 86 6.35 4.61 -0.34
CA PHE A 86 6.03 3.77 -1.51
C PHE A 86 4.73 4.17 -2.24
N GLU A 87 3.86 4.98 -1.62
CA GLU A 87 2.57 5.37 -2.19
C GLU A 87 2.67 5.97 -3.61
N PRO A 88 3.63 6.87 -3.93
CA PRO A 88 3.74 7.42 -5.28
C PRO A 88 4.00 6.36 -6.36
N GLY A 89 4.84 5.37 -6.06
CA GLY A 89 5.14 4.28 -6.98
C GLY A 89 3.97 3.31 -7.14
N LEU A 90 3.24 3.04 -6.05
CA LEU A 90 2.00 2.25 -6.09
C LEU A 90 0.93 2.93 -6.96
N LYS A 91 0.73 4.25 -6.82
CA LYS A 91 -0.19 5.04 -7.65
C LYS A 91 0.19 5.02 -9.13
N ALA A 92 1.49 5.07 -9.45
CA ALA A 92 1.96 4.96 -10.83
C ALA A 92 1.66 3.58 -11.44
N PHE A 93 1.84 2.52 -10.66
CA PHE A 93 1.47 1.17 -11.05
C PHE A 93 -0.04 1.03 -11.26
N GLU A 94 -0.85 1.52 -10.33
CA GLU A 94 -2.31 1.51 -10.43
C GLU A 94 -2.79 2.24 -11.70
N ALA A 95 -2.25 3.43 -11.98
CA ALA A 95 -2.62 4.21 -13.16
C ALA A 95 -2.39 3.42 -14.47
N HIS A 96 -1.28 2.70 -14.57
CA HIS A 96 -1.02 1.82 -15.72
C HIS A 96 -2.02 0.66 -15.78
N VAL A 97 -2.30 0.01 -14.66
CA VAL A 97 -3.28 -1.10 -14.60
C VAL A 97 -4.67 -0.64 -15.03
N VAL A 98 -5.09 0.56 -14.62
CA VAL A 98 -6.36 1.18 -15.05
C VAL A 98 -6.33 1.46 -16.56
N ALA A 99 -5.27 2.08 -17.08
CA ALA A 99 -5.15 2.38 -18.50
C ALA A 99 -5.21 1.12 -19.38
N VAL A 100 -4.51 0.05 -18.98
CA VAL A 100 -4.54 -1.24 -19.69
C VAL A 100 -5.93 -1.87 -19.63
N LYS A 101 -6.61 -1.80 -18.47
CA LYS A 101 -7.98 -2.31 -18.33
C LYS A 101 -8.99 -1.56 -19.20
N GLU A 102 -8.82 -0.24 -19.33
CA GLU A 102 -9.69 0.63 -20.13
C GLU A 102 -9.37 0.56 -21.63
N GLY A 103 -8.28 -0.12 -22.02
CA GLY A 103 -7.83 -0.21 -23.40
C GLY A 103 -7.22 1.09 -23.94
N THR A 104 -6.84 2.01 -23.05
CA THR A 104 -6.12 3.25 -23.42
C THR A 104 -4.60 3.04 -23.48
N GLU A 105 -4.12 1.90 -22.97
CA GLU A 105 -2.75 1.43 -23.10
C GLU A 105 -2.70 -0.08 -23.39
N GLU A 106 -1.70 -0.53 -24.15
CA GLU A 106 -1.44 -1.96 -24.35
C GLU A 106 -0.75 -2.57 -23.14
N TYR A 107 -1.00 -3.86 -22.87
CA TYR A 107 -0.28 -4.58 -21.83
C TYR A 107 1.19 -4.76 -22.21
N ASP A 108 2.08 -4.25 -21.36
CA ASP A 108 3.54 -4.44 -21.46
C ASP A 108 4.08 -5.02 -20.15
N GLY A 109 4.49 -6.30 -20.19
CA GLY A 109 5.03 -7.01 -19.05
C GLY A 109 6.35 -6.43 -18.53
N GLN A 110 7.15 -5.79 -19.38
CA GLN A 110 8.37 -5.09 -18.94
C GLN A 110 8.02 -3.82 -18.18
N LYS A 111 7.09 -3.01 -18.71
CA LYS A 111 6.61 -1.81 -18.04
C LYS A 111 6.00 -2.13 -16.67
N VAL A 112 5.19 -3.20 -16.58
CA VAL A 112 4.65 -3.70 -15.31
C VAL A 112 5.75 -3.97 -14.29
N ARG A 113 6.84 -4.64 -14.71
CA ARG A 113 7.99 -4.91 -13.83
C ARG A 113 8.70 -3.64 -13.42
N ASP A 114 8.99 -2.74 -14.35
CA ASP A 114 9.68 -1.49 -14.07
C ASP A 114 8.90 -0.61 -13.07
N LEU A 115 7.56 -0.62 -13.15
CA LEU A 115 6.69 0.05 -12.19
C LEU A 115 6.74 -0.61 -10.81
N ILE A 116 6.74 -1.95 -10.74
CA ILE A 116 6.89 -2.70 -9.48
C ILE A 116 8.25 -2.41 -8.84
N ASP A 117 9.32 -2.44 -9.63
CA ASP A 117 10.69 -2.13 -9.17
C ASP A 117 10.76 -0.74 -8.52
N GLY A 118 9.89 0.19 -8.92
CA GLY A 118 9.80 1.55 -8.39
C GLY A 118 9.31 1.67 -6.95
N PHE A 119 8.62 0.66 -6.40
CA PHE A 119 8.08 0.70 -5.03
C PHE A 119 8.33 -0.58 -4.21
N ALA A 120 8.63 -1.70 -4.86
CA ALA A 120 8.66 -3.02 -4.22
C ALA A 120 9.70 -3.14 -3.09
N ILE A 121 10.86 -2.48 -3.20
CA ILE A 121 11.89 -2.52 -2.16
C ILE A 121 11.39 -1.86 -0.88
N ILE A 122 10.76 -0.68 -1.00
CA ILE A 122 10.22 0.06 0.14
C ILE A 122 9.03 -0.68 0.74
N LEU A 123 8.12 -1.20 -0.10
CA LEU A 123 7.01 -2.03 0.36
C LEU A 123 7.49 -3.29 1.10
N THR A 124 8.52 -3.97 0.59
CA THR A 124 9.06 -5.17 1.24
C THR A 124 9.73 -4.84 2.58
N LYS A 125 10.43 -3.70 2.66
CA LYS A 125 10.97 -3.18 3.93
C LYS A 125 9.84 -2.91 4.92
N HIS A 126 8.79 -2.23 4.49
CA HIS A 126 7.62 -1.93 5.32
C HIS A 126 6.96 -3.19 5.87
N LEU A 127 6.65 -4.16 5.01
CA LEU A 127 6.04 -5.42 5.43
C LEU A 127 6.90 -6.20 6.44
N ALA A 128 8.22 -6.02 6.43
CA ALA A 128 9.10 -6.65 7.42
C ALA A 128 9.17 -5.85 8.73
N GLU A 129 9.36 -4.53 8.64
CA GLU A 129 9.56 -3.67 9.81
C GLU A 129 8.27 -3.44 10.61
N GLU A 130 7.11 -3.44 9.95
CA GLU A 130 5.82 -3.34 10.64
C GLU A 130 5.57 -4.55 11.56
N ILE A 131 5.91 -5.76 11.11
CA ILE A 131 5.79 -6.97 11.94
C ILE A 131 6.61 -6.80 13.22
N GLU A 132 7.84 -6.30 13.11
CA GLU A 132 8.71 -6.05 14.26
C GLU A 132 8.13 -4.95 15.18
N ALA A 133 7.54 -3.89 14.62
CA ALA A 133 6.87 -2.85 15.39
C ALA A 133 5.66 -3.40 16.18
N LEU A 134 4.83 -4.22 15.53
CA LEU A 134 3.67 -4.88 16.13
C LEU A 134 4.08 -5.91 17.19
N VAL A 135 5.09 -6.75 16.93
CA VAL A 135 5.65 -7.67 17.93
C VAL A 135 6.22 -6.90 19.11
N GLY A 136 6.89 -5.78 18.87
CA GLY A 136 7.45 -4.92 19.91
C GLY A 136 6.41 -4.30 20.86
N LEU A 137 5.12 -4.38 20.54
CA LEU A 137 4.03 -3.99 21.44
C LEU A 137 3.80 -5.01 22.57
N GLU A 138 4.35 -6.23 22.49
CA GLU A 138 4.20 -7.27 23.51
C GLU A 138 4.68 -6.84 24.90
N LYS A 139 5.56 -5.83 24.97
CA LYS A 139 6.05 -5.23 26.22
C LYS A 139 4.99 -4.40 26.96
N PHE A 140 3.84 -4.13 26.34
CA PHE A 140 2.73 -3.38 26.94
C PHE A 140 1.58 -4.34 27.27
N ASP A 141 1.28 -4.49 28.56
CA ASP A 141 0.15 -5.30 29.04
C ASP A 141 -1.22 -4.65 28.76
N ALA A 142 -1.24 -3.42 28.23
CA ALA A 142 -2.45 -2.61 28.07
C ALA A 142 -3.35 -3.06 26.90
N ILE A 143 -2.81 -3.84 25.95
CA ILE A 143 -3.53 -4.22 24.74
C ILE A 143 -4.32 -5.52 24.98
N ASP A 144 -5.65 -5.43 24.94
CA ASP A 144 -6.49 -6.63 24.78
C ASP A 144 -6.49 -7.04 23.30
N TRP A 145 -5.57 -7.95 22.94
CA TRP A 145 -5.43 -8.45 21.58
C TRP A 145 -6.69 -9.11 21.03
N VAL A 146 -7.55 -9.69 21.87
CA VAL A 146 -8.80 -10.29 21.41
C VAL A 146 -9.80 -9.21 21.04
N ALA A 147 -9.93 -8.16 21.86
CA ALA A 147 -10.78 -7.01 21.57
C ALA A 147 -10.26 -6.21 20.36
N TYR A 148 -8.95 -5.98 20.29
CA TYR A 148 -8.30 -5.32 19.15
C TYR A 148 -8.57 -6.05 17.84
N ASN A 149 -8.31 -7.36 17.76
CA ASN A 149 -8.54 -8.14 16.55
C ASN A 149 -10.02 -8.15 16.12
N LYS A 150 -10.97 -8.11 17.07
CA LYS A 150 -12.39 -7.96 16.78
C LYS A 150 -12.72 -6.59 16.18
N ARG A 151 -12.14 -5.50 16.70
CA ARG A 151 -12.31 -4.13 16.13
C ARG A 151 -11.78 -4.08 14.70
N VAL A 152 -10.57 -4.55 14.46
CA VAL A 152 -9.93 -4.61 13.12
C VAL A 152 -10.77 -5.44 12.15
N SER A 153 -11.20 -6.65 12.56
CA SER A 153 -12.01 -7.52 11.71
C SER A 153 -13.39 -6.91 11.39
N ALA A 154 -14.04 -6.28 12.36
CA ALA A 154 -15.31 -5.61 12.15
C ALA A 154 -15.18 -4.43 11.17
N ASP A 155 -14.12 -3.63 11.29
CA ASP A 155 -13.84 -2.53 10.36
C ASP A 155 -13.56 -3.03 8.95
N ALA A 156 -12.71 -4.05 8.78
CA ALA A 156 -12.43 -4.67 7.49
C ALA A 156 -13.71 -5.23 6.83
N MET A 157 -14.57 -5.89 7.60
CA MET A 157 -15.85 -6.41 7.12
C MET A 157 -16.83 -5.31 6.73
N ALA A 158 -16.93 -4.24 7.52
CA ALA A 158 -17.80 -3.10 7.23
C ALA A 158 -17.41 -2.40 5.92
N ASN A 159 -16.13 -2.43 5.57
CA ASN A 159 -15.61 -1.78 4.39
C ASN A 159 -15.41 -2.73 3.19
N THR A 160 -15.72 -4.03 3.31
CA THR A 160 -15.56 -5.00 2.22
C THR A 160 -16.43 -4.65 0.98
N ASP A 161 -17.56 -3.96 1.18
CA ASP A 161 -18.42 -3.46 0.12
C ASP A 161 -17.77 -2.35 -0.75
N THR A 162 -16.71 -1.70 -0.26
CA THR A 162 -15.90 -0.76 -1.05
C THR A 162 -14.87 -1.45 -1.95
N ILE A 163 -14.53 -2.71 -1.68
CA ILE A 163 -13.67 -3.54 -2.55
C ILE A 163 -14.51 -4.22 -3.64
N SER A 164 -15.75 -4.62 -3.33
CA SER A 164 -16.65 -5.31 -4.27
C SER A 164 -17.22 -4.40 -5.36
N ARG A 165 -17.42 -3.11 -5.04
CA ARG A 165 -17.76 -2.06 -6.01
C ARG A 165 -16.51 -1.26 -6.29
N LEU A 166 -15.98 -1.33 -7.52
CA LEU A 166 -14.97 -0.42 -8.05
C LEU A 166 -15.46 1.05 -7.92
N ASN A 167 -15.33 1.63 -6.73
CA ASN A 167 -16.06 2.82 -6.30
C ASN A 167 -15.36 4.09 -6.80
N PRO A 168 -16.08 5.05 -7.43
CA PRO A 168 -15.49 6.31 -7.89
C PRO A 168 -14.81 7.16 -6.80
N ARG A 169 -15.12 6.98 -5.51
CA ARG A 169 -14.36 7.63 -4.41
C ARG A 169 -12.89 7.19 -4.33
N PHE A 170 -12.60 5.95 -4.72
CA PHE A 170 -11.22 5.46 -4.80
C PHE A 170 -10.44 6.16 -5.92
N MET A 171 -11.10 6.47 -7.05
CA MET A 171 -10.54 7.30 -8.13
C MET A 171 -10.41 8.80 -7.77
N GLU A 172 -11.11 9.31 -6.76
CA GLU A 172 -10.96 10.71 -6.33
C GLU A 172 -9.65 10.95 -5.59
N CYS A 173 -9.14 9.96 -4.84
CA CYS A 173 -7.83 10.02 -4.19
C CYS A 173 -6.68 10.00 -5.22
N SER A 174 -6.79 9.21 -6.29
CA SER A 174 -5.76 9.12 -7.34
C SER A 174 -5.75 10.33 -8.30
N THR A 175 -6.79 11.19 -8.28
CA THR A 175 -6.90 12.36 -9.16
C THR A 175 -6.67 13.71 -8.47
N GLY A 176 -6.26 13.74 -7.19
CA GLY A 176 -5.83 14.96 -6.51
C GLY A 176 -6.93 16.04 -6.43
N ARG A 177 -8.21 15.68 -6.37
CA ARG A 177 -9.30 16.65 -6.17
C ARG A 177 -9.60 16.82 -4.68
N ASN A 178 -8.89 17.78 -4.09
CA ASN A 178 -9.23 18.61 -2.92
C ASN A 178 -10.26 18.04 -1.93
N ASP A 179 -9.81 17.39 -0.85
CA ASP A 179 -10.59 17.35 0.40
C ASP A 179 -10.24 18.62 1.21
N GLU A 180 -11.20 19.54 1.31
CA GLU A 180 -11.06 20.80 2.06
C GLU A 180 -10.84 20.59 3.57
N ARG A 181 -10.92 19.36 4.08
CA ARG A 181 -10.68 19.03 5.50
C ARG A 181 -9.21 18.92 5.90
N PHE A 182 -8.28 18.79 4.95
CA PHE A 182 -6.84 18.79 5.25
C PHE A 182 -6.25 20.20 5.49
N ARG A 183 -7.00 21.28 5.20
CA ARG A 183 -6.53 22.66 5.44
C ARG A 183 -6.61 23.11 6.90
N GLU A 184 -7.30 22.36 7.76
CA GLU A 184 -7.51 22.80 9.15
C GLU A 184 -6.28 22.53 10.04
N TYR A 185 -5.41 21.59 9.68
CA TYR A 185 -4.27 21.18 10.51
C TYR A 185 -2.94 21.91 10.25
N GLN A 186 -2.90 22.90 9.34
CA GLN A 186 -1.66 23.61 8.95
C GLN A 186 -1.67 25.13 9.20
N ARG A 187 -2.54 25.66 10.08
CA ARG A 187 -2.40 27.07 10.48
C ARG A 187 -1.40 27.20 11.64
N PRO A 188 -0.28 27.93 11.47
CA PRO A 188 0.54 28.32 12.61
C PRO A 188 -0.23 29.35 13.44
N GLY A 189 -0.11 29.22 14.75
CA GLY A 189 -0.76 30.09 15.71
C GLY A 189 -0.43 31.57 15.50
N THR A 190 -1.45 32.41 15.68
CA THR A 190 -1.27 33.82 16.02
C THR A 190 -2.23 34.16 17.14
N GLU A 191 -1.67 34.40 18.33
CA GLU A 191 -2.28 35.20 19.38
C GLU A 191 -2.66 36.60 18.85
N THR A 192 -3.76 37.18 19.35
CA THR A 192 -3.75 38.40 20.20
C THR A 192 -5.10 39.14 20.17
N PHE A 193 -5.50 39.57 21.38
CA PHE A 193 -6.59 40.44 21.84
C PHE A 193 -8.04 39.91 21.80
#